data_AF-A0A2E2KTY2-F1
#
_entry.id   AF-A0A2E2KTY2-F1
#
_cell.length_a   1.000
_cell.length_b   1.000
_cell.length_c   1.000
_cell.angle_alpha   90.00
_cell.angle_beta   90.00
_cell.angle_gamma   90.00
#
_symmetry.space_group_name_H-M   'P 1'
#
loop_
_entity.id
_entity.type
_entity.pdbx_description
1 polymer ?
#
loop_
_entity_poly.entity_id
_entity_poly.type
_entity_poly.pdbx_seq_one_letter_code
_entity_poly.pdbx_strand_id
1 'polypeptide(L)'
;MTTRRFPKLTYETLGAMFVAGAFATMAFDLWGQLISPGLGWAALSPHGLARSLLGSLGLPNGDFAGYWMHFYLVGLLGYPLGWLFIFRPLWRMILGDGLPWIVPAAIYGLGLWVFAIGGITSVAGLPFFLNFTGITWVALIGHVLYGIVMVAIFRLMGRS
;
A
#
# COMPACT_ATOMS: atom_id res chain seq x y z
N MET A 1 14.21 -11.06 -28.19
CA MET A 1 14.27 -10.12 -27.06
C MET A 1 14.03 -10.90 -25.77
N THR A 2 15.02 -10.98 -24.88
CA THR A 2 14.83 -11.59 -23.55
C THR A 2 13.92 -10.68 -22.73
N THR A 3 12.67 -11.09 -22.54
CA THR A 3 11.74 -10.44 -21.60
C THR A 3 12.31 -10.61 -20.20
N ARG A 4 12.86 -9.55 -19.63
CA ARG A 4 13.38 -9.59 -18.26
C ARG A 4 12.21 -9.85 -17.31
N ARG A 5 12.36 -10.87 -16.47
CA ARG A 5 11.36 -11.29 -15.47
C ARG A 5 11.13 -10.25 -14.36
N PHE A 6 12.12 -9.38 -14.13
CA PHE A 6 12.09 -8.31 -13.12
C PHE A 6 12.62 -6.98 -13.69
N PRO A 7 12.15 -5.83 -13.20
CA PRO A 7 12.77 -4.54 -13.49
C PRO A 7 14.23 -4.51 -13.04
N LYS A 8 15.10 -3.77 -13.76
CA LYS A 8 16.45 -3.50 -13.25
C LYS A 8 16.35 -2.59 -12.02
N LEU A 9 17.11 -2.88 -10.98
CA LEU A 9 17.30 -1.95 -9.86
C LEU A 9 18.26 -0.85 -10.32
N THR A 10 17.71 0.28 -10.73
CA THR A 10 18.43 1.47 -11.16
C THR A 10 17.84 2.71 -10.52
N TYR A 11 18.53 3.85 -10.61
CA TYR A 11 18.02 5.12 -10.11
C TYR A 11 16.68 5.49 -10.72
N GLU A 12 16.44 5.14 -11.99
CA GLU A 12 15.15 5.41 -12.64
C GLU A 12 14.03 4.52 -12.09
N THR A 13 14.32 3.27 -11.73
CA THR A 13 13.33 2.38 -11.08
C THR A 13 13.01 2.85 -9.67
N LEU A 14 14.03 3.27 -8.91
CA LEU A 14 13.84 3.86 -7.58
C LEU A 14 13.04 5.17 -7.65
N GLY A 15 13.36 6.05 -8.60
CA GLY A 15 12.60 7.27 -8.85
C GLY A 15 11.15 6.99 -9.25
N ALA A 16 10.92 5.99 -10.11
CA ALA A 16 9.57 5.57 -10.47
C ALA A 16 8.78 5.03 -9.27
N MET A 17 9.41 4.23 -8.41
CA MET A 17 8.79 3.74 -7.17
C MET A 17 8.41 4.89 -6.26
N PHE A 18 9.31 5.85 -6.07
CA PHE A 18 9.07 7.04 -5.26
C PHE A 18 7.87 7.84 -5.79
N VAL A 19 7.84 8.15 -7.09
CA VAL A 19 6.74 8.92 -7.69
C VAL A 19 5.42 8.16 -7.58
N ALA A 20 5.39 6.87 -7.92
CA ALA A 20 4.18 6.05 -7.84
C ALA A 20 3.67 5.91 -6.39
N GLY A 21 4.58 5.65 -5.44
CA GLY A 21 4.26 5.56 -4.02
C GLY A 21 3.74 6.88 -3.45
N ALA A 22 4.34 8.01 -3.82
CA ALA A 22 3.90 9.33 -3.36
C ALA A 22 2.45 9.63 -3.76
N PHE A 23 2.12 9.48 -5.05
CA PHE A 23 0.75 9.70 -5.53
C PHE A 23 -0.25 8.71 -4.94
N ALA A 24 0.15 7.44 -4.78
CA ALA A 24 -0.71 6.42 -4.21
C ALA A 24 -1.00 6.68 -2.72
N THR A 25 0.01 7.09 -1.94
CA THR A 25 -0.15 7.49 -0.54
C THR A 25 -1.02 8.75 -0.43
N MET A 26 -0.81 9.75 -1.28
CA MET A 26 -1.67 10.94 -1.32
C MET A 26 -3.13 10.57 -1.62
N ALA A 27 -3.38 9.65 -2.55
CA ALA A 27 -4.74 9.17 -2.83
C ALA A 27 -5.35 8.42 -1.65
N PHE A 28 -4.56 7.58 -0.97
CA PHE A 28 -4.97 6.87 0.24
C PHE A 28 -5.35 7.85 1.36
N ASP A 29 -4.51 8.85 1.63
CA ASP A 29 -4.73 9.84 2.67
C ASP A 29 -5.89 10.78 2.33
N LEU A 30 -6.01 11.21 1.07
CA LEU A 30 -7.15 11.97 0.59
C LEU A 30 -8.46 11.21 0.85
N TRP A 31 -8.49 9.91 0.54
CA TRP A 31 -9.63 9.07 0.84
C TRP A 31 -9.88 8.95 2.34
N GLY A 32 -8.88 8.48 3.10
CA GLY A 32 -9.06 8.04 4.49
C GLY A 32 -9.12 9.16 5.52
N GLN A 33 -8.51 10.31 5.25
CA GLN A 33 -8.43 11.42 6.21
C GLN A 33 -9.38 12.58 5.85
N LEU A 34 -9.75 12.73 4.57
CA LEU A 34 -10.62 13.83 4.12
C LEU A 34 -11.99 13.36 3.60
N ILE A 35 -12.01 12.46 2.60
CA ILE A 35 -13.26 12.07 1.94
C ILE A 35 -14.12 11.20 2.86
N SER A 36 -13.57 10.13 3.43
CA SER A 36 -14.35 9.20 4.25
C SER A 36 -14.98 9.88 5.47
N PRO A 37 -14.28 10.74 6.25
CA PRO A 37 -14.91 11.44 7.37
C PRO A 37 -15.94 12.46 6.89
N GLY A 38 -15.69 13.14 5.76
CA GLY A 38 -16.64 14.06 5.14
C GLY A 38 -17.95 13.40 4.70
N LEU A 39 -17.93 12.10 4.43
CA LEU A 39 -19.12 11.27 4.14
C LEU A 39 -19.75 10.65 5.39
N GLY A 40 -19.27 10.99 6.59
CA GLY A 40 -19.74 10.42 7.87
C GLY A 40 -19.19 9.02 8.16
N TRP A 41 -18.20 8.54 7.40
CA TRP A 41 -17.52 7.28 7.66
C TRP A 41 -16.33 7.47 8.61
N ALA A 42 -15.68 6.38 9.02
CA ALA A 42 -14.54 6.45 9.92
C ALA A 42 -13.35 7.20 9.29
N ALA A 43 -12.59 7.92 10.13
CA ALA A 43 -11.31 8.51 9.75
C ALA A 43 -10.18 7.51 9.96
N LEU A 44 -9.31 7.38 8.94
CA LEU A 44 -8.10 6.59 9.06
C LEU A 44 -7.02 7.39 9.80
N SER A 45 -6.33 6.73 10.73
CA SER A 45 -5.08 7.20 11.33
C SER A 45 -3.97 6.21 11.03
N PRO A 46 -3.36 6.28 9.83
CA PRO A 46 -2.41 5.24 9.39
C PRO A 46 -1.11 5.26 10.20
N HIS A 47 -0.68 6.46 10.62
CA HIS A 47 0.45 6.63 11.53
C HIS A 47 0.16 6.02 12.91
N GLY A 48 -1.10 6.02 13.37
CA GLY A 48 -1.50 5.40 14.64
C GLY A 48 -1.20 3.90 14.68
N LEU A 49 -1.54 3.17 13.63
CA LEU A 49 -1.21 1.74 13.51
C LEU A 49 0.31 1.51 13.49
N ALA A 50 1.05 2.35 12.77
CA ALA A 50 2.51 2.27 12.72
C ALA A 50 3.14 2.51 14.11
N ARG A 51 2.63 3.47 14.88
CA ARG A 51 3.05 3.71 16.28
C ARG A 51 2.76 2.51 17.16
N SER A 52 1.59 1.89 17.04
CA SER A 52 1.26 0.68 17.80
C SER A 52 2.22 -0.48 17.49
N LEU A 53 2.55 -0.70 16.22
CA LEU A 53 3.55 -1.71 15.83
C LEU A 53 4.94 -1.41 16.41
N LEU A 54 5.42 -0.17 16.27
CA LEU A 54 6.73 0.20 16.82
C LEU A 54 6.76 0.03 18.34
N GLY A 55 5.68 0.41 19.02
CA GLY A 55 5.52 0.22 20.46
C GLY A 55 5.53 -1.25 20.87
N SER A 56 4.85 -2.14 20.14
CA SER A 56 4.85 -3.58 20.45
C SER A 56 6.23 -4.23 20.30
N LEU A 57 7.10 -3.63 19.47
CA LEU A 57 8.49 -4.05 19.29
C LEU A 57 9.48 -3.36 20.25
N GLY A 58 9.02 -2.51 21.16
CA GLY A 58 9.89 -1.74 22.07
C GLY A 58 10.71 -0.64 21.37
N LEU A 59 10.31 -0.22 20.17
CA LEU A 59 10.98 0.80 19.37
C LEU A 59 10.39 2.20 19.64
N PRO A 60 11.11 3.29 19.30
CA PRO A 60 10.57 4.64 19.35
C PRO A 60 9.27 4.76 18.54
N ASN A 61 8.18 5.16 19.19
CA ASN A 61 6.82 5.17 18.62
C ASN A 61 6.12 6.54 18.70
N GLY A 62 6.90 7.62 18.71
CA GLY A 62 6.37 8.98 18.59
C GLY A 62 5.75 9.26 17.22
N ASP A 63 5.10 10.41 17.08
CA ASP A 63 4.40 10.77 15.83
C ASP A 63 5.30 10.76 14.61
N PHE A 64 6.50 11.33 14.73
CA PHE A 64 7.50 11.30 13.65
C PHE A 64 7.78 9.86 13.18
N ALA A 65 7.99 8.93 14.11
CA ALA A 65 8.29 7.54 13.76
C ALA A 65 7.10 6.84 13.09
N GLY A 66 5.88 7.14 13.55
CA GLY A 66 4.64 6.66 12.93
C GLY A 66 4.47 7.14 11.49
N TYR A 67 4.62 8.45 11.26
CA TYR A 67 4.56 9.04 9.91
C TYR A 67 5.70 8.54 9.03
N TRP A 68 6.91 8.42 9.58
CA TRP A 68 8.06 7.90 8.85
C TRP A 68 7.83 6.46 8.38
N MET A 69 7.37 5.58 9.29
CA MET A 69 7.05 4.20 8.98
C MET A 69 5.93 4.11 7.93
N HIS A 70 4.81 4.78 8.16
CA HIS A 70 3.64 4.70 7.29
C HIS A 70 3.92 5.31 5.90
N PHE A 71 4.31 6.59 5.87
CA PHE A 71 4.42 7.34 4.63
C PHE A 71 5.70 6.98 3.87
N TYR A 72 6.86 7.06 4.52
CA TYR A 72 8.16 6.96 3.82
C TYR A 72 8.63 5.52 3.64
N LEU A 73 8.47 4.66 4.65
CA LEU A 73 8.98 3.29 4.53
C LEU A 73 8.02 2.43 3.71
N VAL A 74 6.76 2.28 4.15
CA VAL A 74 5.83 1.36 3.49
C VAL A 74 5.09 1.99 2.32
N GLY A 75 4.50 3.17 2.49
CA GLY A 75 3.73 3.83 1.42
C GLY A 75 4.61 4.20 0.22
N LEU A 76 5.72 4.89 0.45
CA LEU A 76 6.54 5.42 -0.64
C LEU A 76 7.42 4.37 -1.34
N LEU A 77 7.90 3.36 -0.61
CA LEU A 77 8.88 2.40 -1.12
C LEU A 77 8.46 0.94 -0.97
N GLY A 78 7.96 0.55 0.20
CA GLY A 78 7.62 -0.85 0.51
C GLY A 78 6.55 -1.43 -0.41
N TYR A 79 5.43 -0.75 -0.59
CA TYR A 79 4.36 -1.24 -1.47
C TYR A 79 4.74 -1.18 -2.96
N PRO A 80 5.38 -0.12 -3.50
CA PRO A 80 5.91 -0.15 -4.87
C PRO A 80 6.92 -1.29 -5.10
N LEU A 81 7.76 -1.59 -4.11
CA LEU A 81 8.70 -2.71 -4.15
C LEU A 81 7.95 -4.04 -4.20
N GLY A 82 6.99 -4.25 -3.30
CA GLY A 82 6.17 -5.45 -3.25
C GLY A 82 5.42 -5.70 -4.56
N TRP A 83 4.94 -4.64 -5.22
CA TRP A 83 4.34 -4.75 -6.55
C TRP A 83 5.35 -5.23 -7.60
N LEU A 84 6.46 -4.49 -7.78
CA LEU A 84 7.39 -4.69 -8.89
C LEU A 84 8.17 -6.01 -8.79
N PHE A 85 8.53 -6.42 -7.57
CA PHE A 85 9.48 -7.52 -7.36
C PHE A 85 8.83 -8.79 -6.81
N ILE A 86 7.61 -8.73 -6.28
CA ILE A 86 6.93 -9.90 -5.72
C ILE A 86 5.63 -10.17 -6.47
N PHE A 87 4.64 -9.27 -6.34
CA PHE A 87 3.29 -9.53 -6.81
C PHE A 87 3.19 -9.62 -8.34
N ARG A 88 3.69 -8.61 -9.07
CA ARG A 88 3.57 -8.56 -10.54
C ARG A 88 4.29 -9.73 -11.24
N PRO A 89 5.51 -10.12 -10.84
CA PRO A 89 6.17 -11.30 -11.40
C PRO A 89 5.42 -12.62 -11.11
N LEU A 90 4.89 -12.79 -9.90
CA LEU A 90 4.09 -13.97 -9.53
C LEU A 90 2.77 -14.01 -10.31
N TRP A 91 2.08 -12.87 -10.40
CA TRP A 91 0.85 -12.73 -11.18
C TRP A 91 1.05 -13.16 -12.63
N ARG A 92 2.09 -12.62 -13.29
CA ARG A 92 2.43 -12.96 -14.68
C ARG A 92 2.76 -14.45 -14.84
N MET A 93 3.36 -15.08 -13.83
CA MET A 93 3.69 -16.50 -13.87
C MET A 93 2.45 -17.39 -13.78
N ILE A 94 1.46 -17.01 -12.98
CA ILE A 94 0.30 -17.86 -12.67
C ILE A 94 -0.88 -17.57 -13.61
N LEU A 95 -1.18 -16.28 -13.86
CA LEU A 95 -2.37 -15.83 -14.58
C LEU A 95 -2.05 -15.14 -15.91
N GLY A 96 -0.78 -14.82 -16.17
CA GLY A 96 -0.36 -14.08 -17.36
C GLY A 96 -0.83 -12.61 -17.38
N ASP A 97 -0.76 -12.01 -18.58
CA ASP A 97 -1.12 -10.60 -18.82
C ASP A 97 -2.47 -10.44 -19.57
N GLY A 98 -3.31 -11.49 -19.59
CA GLY A 98 -4.59 -11.48 -20.32
C GLY A 98 -5.70 -10.63 -19.66
N LEU A 99 -5.56 -10.28 -18.39
CA LEU A 99 -6.53 -9.46 -17.66
C LEU A 99 -6.17 -7.97 -17.71
N PRO A 100 -7.17 -7.06 -17.72
CA PRO A 100 -6.92 -5.63 -17.64
C PRO A 100 -6.09 -5.27 -16.42
N TRP A 101 -5.12 -4.35 -16.55
CA TRP A 101 -4.15 -3.99 -15.51
C TRP A 101 -4.79 -3.57 -14.17
N ILE A 102 -6.01 -3.07 -14.20
CA ILE A 102 -6.75 -2.65 -13.01
C ILE A 102 -7.08 -3.84 -12.09
N VAL A 103 -7.25 -5.04 -12.66
CA VAL A 103 -7.55 -6.27 -11.91
C VAL A 103 -6.39 -6.67 -10.98
N PRO A 104 -5.15 -6.89 -11.47
CA PRO A 104 -4.03 -7.16 -10.58
C PRO A 104 -3.76 -6.00 -9.63
N ALA A 105 -3.96 -4.74 -10.05
CA ALA A 105 -3.79 -3.58 -9.16
C ALA A 105 -4.75 -3.60 -7.97
N ALA A 106 -6.04 -3.88 -8.21
CA ALA A 106 -7.05 -3.98 -7.16
C ALA A 106 -6.80 -5.18 -6.24
N ILE A 107 -6.40 -6.34 -6.80
CA ILE A 107 -6.07 -7.53 -6.00
C ILE A 107 -4.82 -7.29 -5.15
N TYR A 108 -3.83 -6.57 -5.69
CA TYR A 108 -2.67 -6.17 -4.90
C TYR A 108 -3.08 -5.26 -3.74
N GLY A 109 -3.93 -4.27 -3.99
CA GLY A 109 -4.49 -3.42 -2.93
C GLY A 109 -5.29 -4.19 -1.87
N LEU A 110 -6.10 -5.17 -2.28
CA LEU A 110 -6.76 -6.08 -1.35
C LEU A 110 -5.74 -6.86 -0.51
N GLY A 111 -4.66 -7.35 -1.13
CA GLY A 111 -3.55 -8.00 -0.43
C GLY A 111 -2.87 -7.10 0.59
N LEU A 112 -2.66 -5.81 0.25
CA LEU A 112 -2.14 -4.82 1.20
C LEU A 112 -3.08 -4.59 2.38
N TRP A 113 -4.40 -4.56 2.15
CA TRP A 113 -5.39 -4.46 3.22
C TRP A 113 -5.33 -5.66 4.17
N VAL A 114 -5.25 -6.89 3.63
CA VAL A 114 -5.06 -8.10 4.46
C VAL A 114 -3.77 -8.02 5.25
N PHE A 115 -2.66 -7.61 4.61
CA PHE A 115 -1.37 -7.46 5.26
C PHE A 115 -1.40 -6.43 6.39
N ALA A 116 -1.89 -5.21 6.13
CA ALA A 116 -1.85 -4.11 7.09
C ALA A 116 -2.94 -4.26 8.17
N ILE A 117 -4.21 -4.43 7.79
CA ILE A 117 -5.32 -4.41 8.73
C ILE A 117 -5.56 -5.79 9.36
N GLY A 118 -5.20 -6.87 8.69
CA GLY A 118 -5.25 -8.22 9.28
C GLY A 118 -3.95 -8.57 10.01
N GLY A 119 -2.81 -8.47 9.32
CA GLY A 119 -1.51 -8.89 9.84
C GLY A 119 -0.89 -7.91 10.84
N ILE A 120 -0.62 -6.68 10.41
CA ILE A 120 0.11 -5.69 11.24
C ILE A 120 -0.67 -5.34 12.52
N THR A 121 -2.00 -5.22 12.47
CA THR A 121 -2.81 -5.01 13.67
C THR A 121 -2.61 -6.12 14.70
N SER A 122 -2.64 -7.39 14.26
CA SER A 122 -2.44 -8.55 15.13
C SER A 122 -1.05 -8.56 15.76
N VAL A 123 0.00 -8.24 14.98
CA VAL A 123 1.39 -8.14 15.47
C VAL A 123 1.57 -6.92 16.40
N ALA A 124 0.79 -5.87 16.20
CA ALA A 124 0.78 -4.67 17.03
C ALA A 124 -0.02 -4.84 18.34
N GLY A 125 -0.60 -6.03 18.61
CA GLY A 125 -1.45 -6.29 19.77
C GLY A 125 -2.84 -5.68 19.69
N LEU A 126 -3.27 -5.26 18.49
CA LEU A 126 -4.62 -4.78 18.21
C LEU A 126 -5.52 -5.95 17.75
N PRO A 127 -6.85 -5.83 17.88
CA PRO A 127 -7.76 -6.88 17.41
C PRO A 127 -7.59 -7.17 15.91
N PHE A 128 -7.69 -8.45 15.53
CA PHE A 128 -7.66 -8.88 14.13
C PHE A 128 -8.71 -8.12 13.31
N PHE A 129 -8.28 -7.52 12.20
CA PHE A 129 -9.09 -6.62 11.38
C PHE A 129 -9.81 -5.53 12.18
N LEU A 130 -9.26 -5.09 13.32
CA LEU A 130 -9.88 -4.11 14.22
C LEU A 130 -11.35 -4.45 14.52
N ASN A 131 -11.66 -5.72 14.73
CA ASN A 131 -13.03 -6.26 14.92
C ASN A 131 -14.00 -5.91 13.77
N PHE A 132 -13.49 -5.78 12.54
CA PHE A 132 -14.27 -5.41 11.35
C PHE A 132 -15.09 -4.11 11.51
N THR A 133 -14.56 -3.17 12.28
CA THR A 133 -15.15 -1.83 12.46
C THR A 133 -15.15 -1.02 11.17
N GLY A 134 -15.79 0.17 11.18
CA GLY A 134 -15.82 1.07 10.02
C GLY A 134 -14.42 1.39 9.46
N ILE A 135 -13.40 1.49 10.32
CA ILE A 135 -12.00 1.72 9.91
C ILE A 135 -11.53 0.63 8.96
N THR A 136 -11.90 -0.62 9.20
CA THR A 136 -11.48 -1.77 8.39
C THR A 136 -11.96 -1.67 6.96
N TRP A 137 -13.20 -1.25 6.76
CA TRP A 137 -13.80 -1.14 5.43
C TRP A 137 -13.35 0.13 4.70
N VAL A 138 -13.19 1.23 5.42
CA VAL A 138 -12.58 2.45 4.87
C VAL A 138 -11.14 2.16 4.42
N ALA A 139 -10.37 1.41 5.22
CA ALA A 139 -9.02 1.01 4.87
C ALA A 139 -8.98 0.06 3.66
N LEU A 140 -9.97 -0.82 3.47
CA LEU A 140 -10.06 -1.67 2.29
C LEU A 140 -10.10 -0.82 1.02
N ILE A 141 -11.02 0.14 0.97
CA ILE A 141 -11.15 1.05 -0.18
C ILE A 141 -9.86 1.86 -0.37
N GLY A 142 -9.27 2.34 0.73
CA GLY A 142 -8.00 3.05 0.70
C GLY A 142 -6.89 2.24 0.04
N HIS A 143 -6.68 0.99 0.45
CA HIS A 143 -5.60 0.15 -0.09
C HIS A 143 -5.86 -0.27 -1.54
N VAL A 144 -7.11 -0.53 -1.94
CA VAL A 144 -7.47 -0.79 -3.33
C VAL A 144 -7.21 0.45 -4.19
N LEU A 145 -7.61 1.63 -3.73
CA LEU A 145 -7.33 2.91 -4.39
C LEU A 145 -5.83 3.15 -4.52
N TYR A 146 -5.07 2.91 -3.45
CA TYR A 146 -3.61 2.97 -3.44
C TYR A 146 -3.02 2.09 -4.55
N GLY A 147 -3.42 0.81 -4.61
CA GLY A 147 -2.94 -0.14 -5.63
C GLY A 147 -3.23 0.33 -7.05
N ILE A 148 -4.45 0.81 -7.30
CA ILE A 148 -4.86 1.33 -8.62
C ILE A 148 -4.04 2.56 -9.01
N VAL A 149 -3.93 3.56 -8.12
CA VAL A 149 -3.19 4.80 -8.40
C VAL A 149 -1.71 4.52 -8.63
N MET A 150 -1.09 3.71 -7.80
CA MET A 150 0.32 3.32 -7.95
C MET A 150 0.57 2.70 -9.34
N VAL A 151 -0.27 1.74 -9.76
CA VAL A 151 -0.11 1.09 -11.06
C VAL A 151 -0.43 2.02 -12.21
N ALA A 152 -1.42 2.92 -12.06
CA ALA A 152 -1.71 3.95 -13.05
C ALA A 152 -0.50 4.87 -13.28
N ILE A 153 0.16 5.31 -12.21
CA ILE A 153 1.38 6.13 -12.31
C ILE A 153 2.51 5.35 -12.97
N PHE A 154 2.73 4.08 -12.62
CA PHE A 154 3.70 3.24 -13.33
C PHE A 154 3.39 3.14 -14.82
N ARG A 155 2.11 3.02 -15.21
CA ARG A 155 1.70 2.98 -16.62
C ARG A 155 1.96 4.29 -17.33
N LEU A 156 1.67 5.43 -16.70
CA LEU A 156 1.95 6.76 -17.26
C LEU A 156 3.45 6.98 -17.49
N MET A 157 4.30 6.36 -16.67
CA MET A 157 5.76 6.36 -16.86
C MET A 157 6.27 5.27 -17.83
N GLY A 158 5.38 4.46 -18.43
CA GLY A 158 5.75 3.38 -19.34
C GLY A 158 6.35 2.14 -18.68
N ARG A 159 5.96 1.81 -17.43
CA ARG A 159 6.63 0.83 -16.54
C ARG A 159 5.74 -0.30 -15.95
N SER A 160 4.71 -0.81 -16.66
CA SER A 160 3.79 -1.86 -16.13
C SER A 160 3.91 -3.25 -16.76
#